data_AF-A0A016WS10-F1
#
_entry.id   AF-A0A016WS10-F1
#
_cell.length_a   1.000
_cell.length_b   1.000
_cell.length_c   1.000
_cell.angle_alpha   90.00
_cell.angle_beta   90.00
_cell.angle_gamma   90.00
#
_symmetry.space_group_name_H-M   'P 1'
#
loop_
_entity.id
_entity.type
_entity.pdbx_description
1 polymer ?
#
loop_
_entity_poly.entity_id
_entity_poly.type
_entity_poly.pdbx_seq_one_letter_code
_entity_poly.pdbx_strand_id
1 'polypeptide(L)'
;MDPAMDRNLMALPEKLHVDVSEYVDSEKKSRSIVVAGLPEANPDLRPSERQLDLEMKIMQLLDVINVECRPTEVYRLGRPNLAPGSLR
;
A
#
# COMPACT_ATOMS: atom_id res chain seq x y z
N MET A 1 -35.67 -8.87 -25.19
CA MET A 1 -34.67 -8.86 -24.09
C MET A 1 -35.11 -7.78 -23.13
N ASP A 2 -35.23 -8.10 -21.84
CA ASP A 2 -35.74 -7.14 -20.86
C ASP A 2 -34.72 -6.00 -20.67
N PRO A 3 -35.12 -4.73 -20.88
CA PRO A 3 -34.19 -3.61 -20.81
C PRO A 3 -33.64 -3.34 -19.40
N ALA A 4 -34.26 -3.87 -18.34
CA ALA A 4 -33.69 -3.82 -17.00
C ALA A 4 -32.64 -4.91 -16.80
N MET A 5 -32.83 -6.10 -17.38
CA MET A 5 -31.83 -7.18 -17.37
C MET A 5 -30.54 -6.77 -18.09
N ASP A 6 -30.66 -6.05 -19.20
CA ASP A 6 -29.52 -5.54 -19.97
C ASP A 6 -28.72 -4.47 -19.20
N ARG A 7 -29.43 -3.55 -18.52
CA ARG A 7 -28.82 -2.55 -17.63
C ARG A 7 -28.07 -3.19 -16.47
N ASN A 8 -28.65 -4.22 -15.87
CA ASN A 8 -27.99 -4.95 -14.79
C ASN A 8 -26.76 -5.67 -15.32
N LEU A 9 -26.84 -6.33 -16.48
CA LEU A 9 -25.71 -7.02 -17.11
C LEU A 9 -24.55 -6.07 -17.45
N MET A 10 -24.84 -4.83 -17.86
CA MET A 10 -23.82 -3.82 -18.12
C MET A 10 -23.20 -3.21 -16.84
N ALA A 11 -23.92 -3.17 -15.72
CA ALA A 11 -23.44 -2.59 -14.47
C ALA A 11 -22.70 -3.61 -13.56
N LEU A 12 -22.91 -4.91 -13.76
CA LEU A 12 -22.29 -5.98 -12.97
C LEU A 12 -20.75 -6.04 -13.07
N PRO A 13 -20.11 -5.87 -14.25
CA PRO A 13 -18.66 -5.92 -14.37
C PRO A 13 -17.98 -4.80 -13.57
N GLU A 14 -18.53 -3.59 -13.62
CA GLU A 14 -18.00 -2.44 -12.86
C GLU A 14 -18.12 -2.67 -11.36
N LYS A 15 -19.29 -3.14 -10.89
CA LYS A 15 -19.50 -3.45 -9.47
C LYS A 15 -18.56 -4.55 -8.98
N LEU A 16 -18.45 -5.65 -9.73
CA LEU A 16 -17.57 -6.76 -9.38
C LEU A 16 -16.09 -6.33 -9.33
N HIS A 17 -15.63 -5.51 -10.27
CA HIS A 17 -14.27 -4.99 -10.25
C HIS A 17 -14.00 -4.11 -9.03
N VAL A 18 -14.96 -3.26 -8.64
CA VAL A 18 -14.85 -2.40 -7.45
C VAL A 18 -14.84 -3.23 -6.17
N ASP A 19 -15.79 -4.17 -6.00
CA ASP A 19 -15.87 -5.03 -4.82
C ASP A 19 -14.59 -5.87 -4.63
N VAL A 20 -14.04 -6.41 -5.74
CA VAL A 20 -12.80 -7.18 -5.69
C VAL A 20 -11.61 -6.28 -5.34
N SER A 21 -11.51 -5.08 -5.89
CA SER A 21 -10.43 -4.14 -5.57
C SER A 21 -10.47 -3.72 -4.10
N GLU A 22 -11.65 -3.36 -3.58
CA GLU A 22 -11.82 -2.95 -2.19
C GLU A 22 -11.50 -4.10 -1.23
N TYR A 23 -11.94 -5.32 -1.56
CA TYR A 23 -11.60 -6.51 -0.79
C TYR A 23 -10.08 -6.74 -0.76
N VAL A 24 -9.40 -6.70 -1.92
CA VAL A 24 -7.94 -6.86 -2.01
C VAL A 24 -7.21 -5.81 -1.18
N ASP A 25 -7.63 -4.55 -1.26
CA ASP A 25 -7.01 -3.46 -0.49
C ASP A 25 -7.23 -3.63 1.02
N SER A 26 -8.43 -4.03 1.44
CA SER A 26 -8.73 -4.29 2.85
C SER A 26 -7.92 -5.47 3.42
N GLU A 27 -7.75 -6.53 2.63
CA GLU A 27 -6.94 -7.70 2.98
C GLU A 27 -5.43 -7.38 3.03
N LYS A 28 -4.96 -6.54 2.10
CA LYS A 28 -3.58 -6.02 2.12
C LYS A 28 -3.36 -5.15 3.35
N LYS A 29 -4.30 -4.26 3.65
CA LYS A 29 -4.23 -3.35 4.80
C LYS A 29 -4.22 -4.10 6.13
N SER A 30 -5.06 -5.14 6.27
CA SER A 30 -5.15 -5.96 7.48
C SER A 30 -3.86 -6.74 7.78
N ARG A 31 -3.04 -7.01 6.76
CA ARG A 31 -1.74 -7.70 6.88
C ARG A 31 -0.54 -6.77 6.73
N SER A 32 -0.78 -5.46 6.66
CA SER A 32 0.27 -4.45 6.54
C SER A 32 0.57 -3.83 7.90
N ILE A 33 1.83 -3.51 8.14
CA ILE A 33 2.28 -2.75 9.31
C ILE A 33 2.84 -1.41 8.88
N VAL A 34 2.65 -0.38 9.70
CA VAL A 34 3.24 0.95 9.47
C VAL A 34 4.39 1.14 10.46
N VAL A 35 5.59 1.35 9.94
CA VAL A 35 6.78 1.66 10.73
C VAL A 35 7.07 3.15 10.63
N ALA A 36 6.97 3.84 11.76
CA ALA A 36 7.32 5.26 11.88
C ALA A 36 8.77 5.45 12.37
N GLY A 37 9.37 6.60 12.07
CA GLY A 37 10.70 6.97 12.58
C GLY A 37 11.88 6.32 11.86
N LEU A 38 11.65 5.58 10.77
CA LEU A 38 12.73 4.97 9.99
C LEU A 38 13.45 6.02 9.12
N PRO A 39 14.77 6.25 9.26
CA PRO A 39 15.49 7.25 8.49
C PRO A 39 15.38 7.03 6.98
N GLU A 40 15.16 8.10 6.22
CA GLU A 40 15.14 8.05 4.75
C GLU A 40 16.53 7.76 4.17
N ALA A 41 16.54 7.18 2.97
CA ALA A 41 17.76 7.00 2.20
C ALA A 41 18.29 8.37 1.73
N ASN A 42 19.59 8.45 1.40
CA ASN A 42 20.12 9.65 0.77
C ASN A 42 19.36 9.93 -0.55
N PRO A 43 18.80 11.15 -0.75
CA PRO A 43 18.05 11.51 -1.96
C PRO A 43 18.88 11.40 -3.25
N ASP A 44 20.20 11.53 -3.17
CA ASP A 44 21.11 11.47 -4.33
C ASP A 44 21.32 10.04 -4.86
N LEU A 45 20.92 9.01 -4.09
CA LEU A 45 20.99 7.62 -4.54
C LEU A 45 20.00 7.36 -5.68
N ARG A 46 20.30 6.38 -6.54
CA ARG A 46 19.37 5.95 -7.58
C ARG A 46 18.12 5.33 -6.95
N PRO A 47 16.96 5.35 -7.63
CA PRO A 47 15.72 4.78 -7.08
C PRO A 47 15.86 3.32 -6.62
N SER A 48 16.60 2.49 -7.37
CA SER A 48 16.86 1.09 -6.99
C SER A 48 17.69 0.96 -5.70
N GLU A 49 18.65 1.86 -5.49
CA GLU A 49 19.49 1.88 -4.29
C GLU A 49 18.71 2.36 -3.07
N ARG A 50 17.84 3.36 -3.23
CA ARG A 50 16.95 3.81 -2.16
C ARG A 50 15.94 2.74 -1.74
N GLN A 51 15.43 1.99 -2.71
CA GLN A 51 14.53 0.86 -2.44
C GLN A 51 15.25 -0.25 -1.68
N LEU A 52 16.46 -0.62 -2.12
CA LEU A 52 17.28 -1.62 -1.43
C LEU A 52 17.63 -1.19 0.00
N ASP A 53 18.01 0.07 0.21
CA ASP A 53 18.26 0.64 1.55
C ASP A 53 17.03 0.50 2.48
N LEU A 54 15.84 0.83 1.97
CA LEU A 54 14.60 0.67 2.72
C LEU A 54 14.35 -0.80 3.11
N GLU A 55 14.45 -1.72 2.14
CA GLU A 55 14.24 -3.14 2.37
C GLU A 55 15.23 -3.70 3.40
N MET A 56 16.51 -3.34 3.29
CA MET A 56 17.54 -3.76 4.26
C MET A 56 17.23 -3.26 5.67
N LYS A 57 16.81 -2.00 5.83
CA LYS A 57 16.42 -1.44 7.14
C LYS A 57 15.22 -2.16 7.74
N ILE A 58 14.24 -2.53 6.94
CA ILE A 58 13.08 -3.31 7.40
C ILE A 58 13.51 -4.73 7.79
N MET A 59 14.38 -5.38 7.02
CA MET A 59 14.88 -6.72 7.39
C MET A 59 15.62 -6.68 8.73
N GLN A 60 16.51 -5.69 8.93
CA GLN A 60 17.21 -5.50 10.20
C GLN A 60 16.24 -5.26 11.37
N LEU A 61 15.17 -4.48 11.15
CA LEU A 61 14.15 -4.27 12.17
C LEU A 61 13.46 -5.61 12.54
N LEU A 62 13.08 -6.41 11.55
CA LEU A 62 12.46 -7.72 11.76
C LEU A 62 13.39 -8.69 12.52
N ASP A 63 14.68 -8.67 12.19
CA ASP A 63 15.70 -9.44 12.91
C ASP A 63 15.77 -9.03 14.39
N VAL A 64 15.76 -7.72 14.67
CA VAL A 64 15.79 -7.18 16.04
C VAL A 64 14.57 -7.61 16.87
N ILE A 65 13.39 -7.66 16.25
CA ILE A 65 12.16 -8.12 16.91
C ILE A 65 11.95 -9.65 16.82
N ASN A 66 12.94 -10.38 16.28
CA ASN A 66 12.94 -11.83 16.11
C ASN A 66 11.70 -12.35 15.35
N VAL A 67 11.35 -11.68 14.25
CA VAL A 67 10.25 -12.09 13.36
C VAL A 67 10.83 -12.71 12.09
N GLU A 68 10.63 -14.01 11.93
CA GLU A 68 11.04 -14.72 10.72
C GLU A 68 9.97 -14.60 9.63
N CYS A 69 10.09 -13.57 8.77
CA CYS A 69 9.22 -13.42 7.62
C CYS A 69 9.91 -12.69 6.46
N ARG A 70 9.28 -12.75 5.28
CA ARG A 70 9.63 -11.91 4.13
C ARG A 70 8.41 -11.07 3.73
N PRO A 71 8.43 -9.74 3.93
CA PRO A 71 7.37 -8.87 3.49
C PRO A 71 7.15 -8.97 1.98
N THR A 72 5.89 -8.97 1.56
CA THR A 72 5.53 -9.05 0.14
C THR A 72 5.77 -7.73 -0.59
N GLU A 73 5.51 -6.61 0.09
CA GLU A 73 5.67 -5.25 -0.45
C GLU A 73 6.27 -4.36 0.64
N VAL A 74 7.26 -3.53 0.27
CA VAL A 74 7.89 -2.56 1.17
C VAL A 74 7.99 -1.23 0.44
N TYR A 75 7.37 -0.19 0.99
CA TYR A 75 7.38 1.13 0.37
C TYR A 75 7.26 2.22 1.44
N ARG A 76 7.74 3.42 1.11
CA ARG A 76 7.51 4.62 1.92
C ARG A 76 6.07 5.07 1.69
N LEU A 77 5.32 5.30 2.77
CA LEU A 77 4.10 6.08 2.65
C LEU A 77 4.49 7.48 2.21
N GLY A 78 3.89 7.94 1.10
CA GLY A 78 4.01 9.33 0.68
C GLY A 78 3.52 10.26 1.80
N ARG A 79 3.90 11.53 1.74
CA ARG A 79 3.30 12.51 2.66
C ARG A 79 1.79 12.44 2.44
N PRO A 80 0.96 12.27 3.49
CA PRO A 80 -0.46 12.44 3.32
C PRO A 80 -0.65 13.82 2.68
N ASN A 81 -1.52 13.91 1.67
CA ASN A 81 -1.93 15.19 1.15
C ASN A 81 -2.54 15.96 2.33
N LEU A 82 -1.71 16.76 3.01
CA LEU A 82 -2.18 17.78 3.91
C LEU A 82 -2.90 18.74 2.98
N ALA A 83 -4.23 18.60 2.90
CA ALA A 83 -5.05 19.64 2.31
C ALA A 83 -4.59 20.96 2.94
N PRO A 84 -4.32 22.01 2.13
CA PRO A 84 -3.86 23.28 2.67
C PRO A 84 -4.93 23.81 3.61
N GLY A 85 -4.71 23.69 4.93
CA GLY A 85 -5.67 24.13 5.95
C GLY A 85 -5.65 23.42 7.30
N SER A 86 -5.00 22.27 7.47
CA SER A 86 -5.08 21.51 8.74
C SER A 86 -4.07 21.92 9.83
N LEU A 87 -3.54 23.14 9.79
CA LEU A 87 -2.83 23.76 10.91
C LEU A 87 -3.60 25.01 11.33
N ARG A 88 -4.55 24.83 12.25
CA ARG A 88 -5.05 25.86 13.16
C ARG A 88 -5.24 25.23 14.53
#